data_AF-V4NHK0-F1
#
_entry.id   AF-V4NHK0-F1
#
_cell.length_a   1.000
_cell.length_b   1.000
_cell.length_c   1.000
_cell.angle_alpha   90.00
_cell.angle_beta   90.00
_cell.angle_gamma   90.00
#
_symmetry.space_group_name_H-M   'P 1'
#
loop_
_entity.id
_entity.type
_entity.pdbx_description
1 polymer ?
#
loop_
_entity_poly.entity_id
_entity_poly.type
_entity_poly.pdbx_seq_one_letter_code
_entity_poly.pdbx_strand_id
1 'polypeptide(L)'
;MKRLALIAALVVMPVTACAQLPVTATAVNPLSREPFYATIVKDADKLKTTTEGFAKTPSLALLSQPGFAKYAEAITDLSARDLKGHLDLKKRGTDNDLKCVLMGVSLDLPIKLKAIQAATTESELKSALNDMALLLGDNIDVIVTPATADSGLDCIIEFGDK
;
A
#
# COMPACT_ATOMS: atom_id res chain seq x y z
N MET A 1 77.09 -21.83 28.53
CA MET A 1 76.31 -20.88 29.36
C MET A 1 75.74 -19.79 28.46
N LYS A 2 74.46 -19.46 28.67
CA LYS A 2 73.65 -18.36 28.11
C LYS A 2 73.31 -18.36 26.60
N ARG A 3 72.06 -18.74 26.37
CA ARG A 3 71.24 -18.54 25.16
C ARG A 3 70.96 -17.03 24.99
N LEU A 4 71.09 -16.50 23.78
CA LEU A 4 70.50 -15.21 23.38
C LEU A 4 69.43 -15.49 22.32
N ALA A 5 68.21 -15.08 22.65
CA ALA A 5 66.98 -15.37 21.92
C ALA A 5 66.76 -14.39 20.76
N LEU A 6 66.24 -14.91 19.66
CA LEU A 6 65.52 -14.15 18.63
C LEU A 6 64.34 -13.42 19.27
N ILE A 7 64.14 -12.15 18.92
CA ILE A 7 62.85 -11.49 19.04
C ILE A 7 62.48 -10.99 17.64
N ALA A 8 61.61 -11.75 16.97
CA ALA A 8 60.92 -11.31 15.77
C ALA A 8 59.73 -10.45 16.21
N ALA A 9 59.75 -9.16 15.85
CA ALA A 9 58.64 -8.26 16.09
C ALA A 9 57.54 -8.53 15.04
N LEU A 10 56.47 -9.20 15.46
CA LEU A 10 55.27 -9.40 14.65
C LEU A 10 54.41 -8.12 14.74
N VAL A 11 54.35 -7.33 13.67
CA VAL A 11 53.45 -6.18 13.55
C VAL A 11 52.07 -6.72 13.21
N VAL A 12 51.14 -6.66 14.17
CA VAL A 12 49.72 -6.97 13.95
C VAL A 12 49.03 -5.67 13.57
N MET A 13 48.60 -5.52 12.32
CA MET A 13 47.73 -4.41 11.91
C MET A 13 46.28 -4.69 12.35
N PRO A 14 45.57 -3.71 12.94
CA PRO A 14 44.16 -3.86 13.22
C PRO A 14 43.36 -3.84 11.91
N VAL A 15 42.66 -4.93 11.64
CA VAL A 15 41.63 -4.99 10.60
C VAL A 15 40.52 -4.01 11.00
N THR A 16 40.36 -2.93 10.25
CA THR A 16 39.24 -2.01 10.38
C THR A 16 37.94 -2.76 10.12
N ALA A 17 37.18 -3.01 11.19
CA ALA A 17 35.81 -3.46 11.09
C ALA A 17 34.97 -2.37 10.40
N CYS A 18 34.35 -2.69 9.26
CA CYS A 18 33.29 -1.86 8.70
C CYS A 18 32.19 -1.74 9.76
N ALA A 19 32.04 -0.55 10.34
CA ALA A 19 30.89 -0.23 11.16
C ALA A 19 29.65 -0.32 10.26
N GLN A 20 28.83 -1.36 10.47
CA GLN A 20 27.49 -1.43 9.89
C GLN A 20 26.70 -0.29 10.53
N LEU A 21 26.34 0.72 9.74
CA LEU A 21 25.40 1.74 10.16
C LEU A 21 24.12 1.06 10.65
N PRO A 22 23.55 1.48 11.79
CA PRO A 22 22.29 0.91 12.26
C PRO A 22 21.25 1.11 11.15
N VAL A 23 20.62 0.01 10.74
CA VAL A 23 19.42 0.05 9.89
C VAL A 23 18.38 0.81 10.70
N THR A 24 18.22 2.10 10.44
CA THR A 24 17.13 2.89 10.98
C THR A 24 15.86 2.24 10.48
N ALA A 25 15.02 1.76 11.41
CA ALA A 25 13.70 1.25 11.10
C ALA A 25 13.02 2.24 10.14
N THR A 26 12.56 1.74 8.99
CA THR A 26 11.87 2.57 7.99
C THR A 26 10.77 3.33 8.71
N ALA A 27 10.81 4.66 8.65
CA ALA A 27 9.77 5.47 9.26
C ALA A 27 8.41 5.05 8.65
N VAL A 28 7.37 5.01 9.47
CA VAL A 28 6.00 4.72 9.05
C VAL A 28 5.18 5.98 9.28
N ASN A 29 4.29 6.33 8.36
CA ASN A 29 3.39 7.47 8.51
C ASN A 29 2.58 7.32 9.81
N PRO A 30 2.67 8.25 10.78
CA PRO A 30 1.91 8.17 12.02
C PRO A 30 0.39 8.04 11.80
N LEU A 31 -0.13 8.63 10.73
CA LEU A 31 -1.55 8.56 10.36
C LEU A 31 -2.01 7.10 10.22
N SER A 32 -1.18 6.21 9.65
CA SER A 32 -1.49 4.79 9.49
C SER A 32 -1.75 4.03 10.81
N ARG A 33 -1.32 4.61 11.95
CA ARG A 33 -1.54 4.05 13.28
C ARG A 33 -2.82 4.56 13.95
N GLU A 34 -3.43 5.61 13.40
CA GLU A 34 -4.73 6.06 13.89
C GLU A 34 -5.79 4.99 13.58
N PRO A 35 -6.70 4.67 14.52
CA PRO A 35 -7.63 3.54 14.36
C PRO A 35 -8.45 3.55 13.05
N PHE A 36 -8.80 4.75 12.57
CA PHE A 36 -9.56 4.91 11.34
C PHE A 36 -8.75 4.47 10.10
N TYR A 37 -7.54 5.01 9.92
CA TYR A 37 -6.68 4.68 8.77
C TYR A 37 -6.09 3.28 8.86
N ALA A 38 -5.77 2.81 10.08
CA ALA A 38 -5.38 1.42 10.30
C ALA A 38 -6.47 0.43 9.84
N THR A 39 -7.75 0.81 9.96
CA THR A 39 -8.87 -0.01 9.46
C THR A 39 -8.91 -0.01 7.93
N ILE A 40 -8.67 1.13 7.27
CA ILE A 40 -8.56 1.20 5.80
C ILE A 40 -7.46 0.25 5.31
N VAL A 41 -6.25 0.36 5.87
CA VAL A 41 -5.10 -0.49 5.49
C VAL A 41 -5.42 -1.97 5.67
N LYS A 42 -6.02 -2.35 6.81
CA LYS A 42 -6.40 -3.74 7.08
C LYS A 42 -7.43 -4.27 6.09
N ASP A 43 -8.45 -3.49 5.79
CA ASP A 43 -9.51 -3.91 4.88
C ASP A 43 -9.00 -4.00 3.43
N ALA A 44 -8.18 -3.03 3.01
CA ALA A 44 -7.50 -3.06 1.72
C ALA A 44 -6.61 -4.29 1.55
N ASP A 45 -5.81 -4.65 2.57
CA ASP A 45 -4.94 -5.83 2.55
C ASP A 45 -5.72 -7.15 2.43
N LYS A 46 -6.80 -7.28 3.20
CA LYS A 46 -7.70 -8.42 3.13
C LYS A 46 -8.34 -8.55 1.75
N LEU A 47 -8.80 -7.43 1.19
CA LEU A 47 -9.39 -7.38 -0.14
C LEU A 47 -8.35 -7.73 -1.20
N LYS A 48 -7.15 -7.16 -1.12
CA LYS A 48 -6.03 -7.45 -2.02
C LYS A 48 -5.72 -8.93 -2.07
N THR A 49 -5.54 -9.55 -0.91
CA THR A 49 -5.28 -11.00 -0.79
C THR A 49 -6.40 -11.83 -1.42
N THR A 50 -7.66 -11.42 -1.23
CA THR A 50 -8.82 -12.09 -1.83
C THR A 50 -8.80 -11.96 -3.35
N THR A 51 -8.56 -10.75 -3.87
CA THR A 51 -8.48 -10.44 -5.30
C THR A 51 -7.34 -11.21 -5.98
N GLU A 52 -6.17 -11.28 -5.37
CA GLU A 52 -5.04 -12.08 -5.86
C GLU A 52 -5.38 -13.57 -5.87
N GLY A 53 -6.16 -14.05 -4.90
CA GLY A 53 -6.72 -15.40 -4.88
C GLY A 53 -7.58 -15.67 -6.11
N PHE A 54 -8.50 -14.77 -6.44
CA PHE A 54 -9.31 -14.87 -7.65
C PHE A 54 -8.47 -14.84 -8.94
N ALA A 55 -7.44 -13.99 -8.99
CA ALA A 55 -6.59 -13.80 -10.17
C ALA A 55 -5.69 -15.01 -10.49
N LYS A 56 -5.37 -15.85 -9.49
CA LYS A 56 -4.57 -17.08 -9.67
C LYS A 56 -5.29 -18.12 -10.53
N THR A 57 -6.60 -18.25 -10.35
CA THR A 57 -7.46 -19.19 -11.08
C THR A 57 -8.73 -18.45 -11.53
N PRO A 58 -8.63 -17.58 -12.55
CA PRO A 58 -9.76 -16.79 -13.00
C PRO A 58 -10.84 -17.71 -13.56
N SER A 59 -12.08 -17.48 -13.15
CA SER A 59 -13.25 -18.19 -13.69
C SER A 59 -14.43 -17.25 -13.72
N LEU A 60 -15.13 -17.14 -14.86
CA LEU A 60 -16.33 -16.32 -14.97
C LEU A 60 -17.45 -16.77 -14.01
N ALA A 61 -17.44 -18.04 -13.59
CA ALA A 61 -18.37 -18.56 -12.59
C ALA A 61 -18.26 -17.82 -11.24
N LEU A 62 -17.11 -17.21 -10.94
CA LEU A 62 -16.89 -16.37 -9.75
C LEU A 62 -17.98 -15.30 -9.61
N LEU A 63 -18.34 -14.62 -10.71
CA LEU A 63 -19.22 -13.45 -10.70
C LEU A 63 -20.64 -13.79 -10.21
N SER A 64 -21.04 -15.06 -10.31
CA SER A 64 -22.34 -15.56 -9.85
C SER A 64 -22.30 -16.13 -8.43
N GLN A 65 -21.14 -16.16 -7.77
CA GLN A 65 -21.01 -16.74 -6.43
C GLN A 65 -21.44 -15.76 -5.34
N PRO A 66 -22.12 -16.21 -4.26
CA PRO A 66 -22.45 -15.36 -3.11
C PRO A 66 -21.22 -14.72 -2.45
N GLY A 67 -20.06 -15.39 -2.51
CA GLY A 67 -18.79 -14.84 -2.02
C GLY A 67 -18.35 -13.60 -2.79
N PHE A 68 -18.59 -13.55 -4.11
CA PHE A 68 -18.27 -12.39 -4.93
C PHE A 68 -19.17 -11.19 -4.61
N ALA A 69 -20.47 -11.41 -4.33
CA ALA A 69 -21.36 -10.34 -3.91
C ALA A 69 -20.89 -9.66 -2.61
N LYS A 70 -20.47 -10.45 -1.61
CA LYS A 70 -19.89 -9.91 -0.36
C LYS A 70 -18.57 -9.18 -0.59
N TYR A 71 -17.75 -9.68 -1.51
CA TYR A 71 -16.52 -9.01 -1.91
C TYR A 71 -16.81 -7.64 -2.56
N ALA A 72 -17.80 -7.58 -3.46
CA ALA A 72 -18.22 -6.33 -4.12
C ALA A 72 -18.76 -5.29 -3.13
N GLU A 73 -19.53 -5.73 -2.13
CA GLU A 73 -19.98 -4.88 -1.02
C GLU A 73 -18.79 -4.33 -0.22
N ALA A 74 -17.84 -5.19 0.14
CA ALA A 74 -16.64 -4.77 0.88
C ALA A 74 -15.75 -3.79 0.10
N ILE A 75 -15.65 -3.90 -1.22
CA ILE A 75 -14.98 -2.89 -2.08
C ILE A 75 -15.72 -1.54 -2.02
N THR A 76 -17.06 -1.58 -2.03
CA THR A 76 -17.89 -0.36 -1.93
C THR A 76 -17.72 0.30 -0.56
N ASP A 77 -17.68 -0.49 0.51
CA ASP A 77 -17.44 0.00 1.87
C ASP A 77 -16.04 0.61 2.02
N LEU A 78 -15.02 0.01 1.40
CA LEU A 78 -13.66 0.56 1.39
C LEU A 78 -13.62 1.90 0.66
N SER A 79 -14.21 1.98 -0.54
CA SER A 79 -14.35 3.23 -1.31
C SER A 79 -15.01 4.34 -0.49
N ALA A 80 -16.12 4.06 0.19
CA ALA A 80 -16.78 5.03 1.06
C ALA A 80 -15.89 5.46 2.25
N ARG A 81 -15.05 4.55 2.76
CA ARG A 81 -14.11 4.85 3.84
C ARG A 81 -12.94 5.70 3.38
N ASP A 82 -12.41 5.46 2.18
CA ASP A 82 -11.37 6.30 1.58
C ASP A 82 -11.89 7.72 1.36
N LEU A 83 -13.11 7.87 0.83
CA LEU A 83 -13.77 9.17 0.71
C LEU A 83 -13.92 9.86 2.08
N LYS A 84 -14.30 9.11 3.12
CA LYS A 84 -14.34 9.66 4.48
C LYS A 84 -12.96 10.08 4.98
N GLY A 85 -11.91 9.35 4.65
CA GLY A 85 -10.53 9.72 4.96
C GLY A 85 -10.08 10.99 4.25
N HIS A 86 -10.44 11.16 2.98
CA HIS A 86 -10.26 12.43 2.26
C HIS A 86 -10.93 13.60 3.01
N LEU A 87 -12.21 13.47 3.36
CA LEU A 87 -12.98 14.54 4.02
C LEU A 87 -12.43 14.88 5.41
N ASP A 88 -11.94 13.88 6.15
CA ASP A 88 -11.30 14.08 7.44
C ASP A 88 -9.98 14.85 7.31
N LEU A 89 -9.09 14.45 6.39
CA LEU A 89 -7.83 15.17 6.13
C LEU A 89 -8.09 16.60 5.61
N LYS A 90 -9.07 16.77 4.72
CA LYS A 90 -9.51 18.09 4.24
C LYS A 90 -9.95 18.99 5.40
N LYS A 91 -10.71 18.46 6.36
CA LYS A 91 -11.14 19.19 7.55
C LYS A 91 -9.97 19.54 8.49
N ARG A 92 -8.98 18.63 8.62
CA ARG A 92 -7.77 18.84 9.43
C ARG A 92 -6.81 19.85 8.80
N GLY A 93 -6.86 20.04 7.48
CA GLY A 93 -5.94 20.89 6.73
C GLY A 93 -4.52 20.34 6.66
N THR A 94 -4.36 19.00 6.77
CA THR A 94 -3.07 18.31 6.74
C THR A 94 -2.98 17.36 5.54
N ASP A 95 -1.76 16.88 5.28
CA ASP A 95 -1.47 15.78 4.34
C ASP A 95 -2.10 15.98 2.96
N ASN A 96 -1.80 17.15 2.36
CA ASN A 96 -2.44 17.66 1.14
C ASN A 96 -2.51 16.64 0.00
N ASP A 97 -1.41 15.93 -0.26
CA ASP A 97 -1.38 14.92 -1.31
C ASP A 97 -2.21 13.69 -0.93
N LEU A 98 -2.05 13.19 0.30
CA LEU A 98 -2.74 11.99 0.76
C LEU A 98 -4.26 12.17 0.73
N LYS A 99 -4.79 13.35 1.10
CA LYS A 99 -6.23 13.60 1.00
C LYS A 99 -6.71 13.42 -0.45
N CYS A 100 -5.94 13.89 -1.43
CA CYS A 100 -6.31 13.81 -2.84
C CYS A 100 -6.15 12.38 -3.39
N VAL A 101 -5.12 11.66 -2.94
CA VAL A 101 -4.95 10.24 -3.24
C VAL A 101 -6.13 9.42 -2.71
N LEU A 102 -6.57 9.63 -1.48
CA LEU A 102 -7.73 8.91 -0.92
C LEU A 102 -9.02 9.21 -1.71
N MET A 103 -9.19 10.44 -2.21
CA MET A 103 -10.28 10.76 -3.14
C MET A 103 -10.14 9.95 -4.43
N GLY A 104 -8.98 9.98 -5.08
CA GLY A 104 -8.71 9.22 -6.30
C GLY A 104 -8.99 7.72 -6.15
N VAL A 105 -8.48 7.09 -5.09
CA VAL A 105 -8.74 5.68 -4.78
C VAL A 105 -10.23 5.41 -4.57
N SER A 106 -10.93 6.29 -3.85
CA SER A 106 -12.38 6.14 -3.62
C SER A 106 -13.18 6.13 -4.93
N LEU A 107 -12.74 6.89 -5.94
CA LEU A 107 -13.36 6.96 -7.26
C LEU A 107 -12.97 5.77 -8.14
N ASP A 108 -11.73 5.30 -8.05
CA ASP A 108 -11.21 4.23 -8.89
C ASP A 108 -11.68 2.83 -8.45
N LEU A 109 -11.84 2.57 -7.15
CA LEU A 109 -12.33 1.29 -6.64
C LEU A 109 -13.65 0.83 -7.30
N PRO A 110 -14.73 1.64 -7.38
CA PRO A 110 -15.94 1.23 -8.07
C PRO A 110 -15.75 1.08 -9.59
N ILE A 111 -14.81 1.79 -10.21
CA ILE A 111 -14.48 1.64 -11.64
C ILE A 111 -13.82 0.27 -11.86
N LYS A 112 -12.82 -0.10 -11.06
CA LYS A 112 -12.16 -1.41 -11.16
C LYS A 112 -13.14 -2.55 -10.87
N LEU A 113 -14.04 -2.38 -9.90
CA LEU A 113 -15.08 -3.38 -9.61
C LEU A 113 -16.01 -3.61 -10.81
N LYS A 114 -16.44 -2.52 -11.47
CA LYS A 114 -17.25 -2.62 -12.70
C LYS A 114 -16.49 -3.32 -13.81
N ALA A 115 -15.19 -3.08 -13.96
CA ALA A 115 -14.37 -3.78 -14.95
C ALA A 115 -14.33 -5.30 -14.69
N ILE A 116 -14.19 -5.73 -13.43
CA ILE A 116 -14.28 -7.15 -13.05
C ILE A 116 -15.65 -7.73 -13.42
N GLN A 117 -16.74 -7.01 -13.13
CA GLN A 117 -18.11 -7.44 -13.41
C GLN A 117 -18.43 -7.48 -14.91
N ALA A 118 -17.79 -6.63 -15.71
CA ALA A 118 -18.00 -6.53 -17.14
C ALA A 118 -17.15 -7.51 -17.96
N ALA A 119 -16.21 -8.23 -17.33
CA ALA A 119 -15.36 -9.20 -18.02
C ALA A 119 -16.20 -10.32 -18.66
N THR A 120 -15.93 -10.60 -19.93
CA THR A 120 -16.61 -11.62 -20.71
C THR A 120 -15.75 -12.84 -21.00
N THR A 121 -14.44 -12.74 -20.73
CA THR A 121 -13.47 -13.83 -20.83
C THR A 121 -12.67 -13.97 -19.54
N GLU A 122 -12.13 -15.17 -19.27
CA GLU A 122 -11.27 -15.39 -18.10
C GLU A 122 -9.98 -14.56 -18.15
N SER A 123 -9.50 -14.23 -19.35
CA SER A 123 -8.33 -13.35 -19.54
C SER A 123 -8.66 -11.90 -19.16
N GLU A 124 -9.80 -11.37 -19.60
CA GLU A 124 -10.28 -10.04 -19.18
C GLU A 124 -10.50 -9.98 -17.68
N LEU A 125 -11.13 -11.01 -17.12
CA LEU A 125 -11.37 -11.12 -15.68
C LEU A 125 -10.04 -11.11 -14.91
N LYS A 126 -9.05 -11.89 -15.35
CA LYS A 126 -7.72 -11.90 -14.74
C LYS A 126 -7.06 -10.53 -14.76
N SER A 127 -7.11 -9.83 -15.90
CA SER A 127 -6.55 -8.48 -16.02
C SER A 127 -7.23 -7.52 -15.05
N ALA A 128 -8.56 -7.48 -15.03
CA ALA A 128 -9.32 -6.61 -14.15
C ALA A 128 -9.09 -6.91 -12.66
N LEU A 129 -8.93 -8.19 -12.29
CA LEU A 129 -8.57 -8.59 -10.93
C LEU A 129 -7.16 -8.13 -10.56
N ASN A 130 -6.18 -8.26 -11.46
CA ASN A 130 -4.83 -7.75 -11.21
C ASN A 130 -4.81 -6.22 -11.03
N ASP A 131 -5.52 -5.49 -11.88
CA ASP A 131 -5.63 -4.02 -11.77
C ASP A 131 -6.26 -3.59 -10.43
N MET A 132 -7.28 -4.32 -9.97
CA MET A 132 -7.87 -4.11 -8.65
C MET A 132 -6.88 -4.42 -7.53
N ALA A 133 -6.11 -5.51 -7.63
CA ALA A 133 -5.12 -5.87 -6.61
C ALA A 133 -3.99 -4.84 -6.51
N LEU A 134 -3.57 -4.26 -7.63
CA LEU A 134 -2.62 -3.14 -7.67
C LEU A 134 -3.17 -1.91 -6.96
N LEU A 135 -4.40 -1.48 -7.31
CA LEU A 135 -5.04 -0.34 -6.66
C LEU A 135 -5.19 -0.52 -5.14
N LEU A 136 -5.54 -1.74 -4.69
CA LEU A 136 -5.64 -2.05 -3.26
C LEU A 136 -4.27 -2.02 -2.57
N GLY A 137 -3.21 -2.41 -3.28
CA GLY A 137 -1.81 -2.25 -2.83
C GLY A 137 -1.42 -0.79 -2.70
N ASP A 138 -1.70 0.01 -3.73
CA ASP A 138 -1.43 1.45 -3.73
C ASP A 138 -2.16 2.14 -2.57
N ASN A 139 -3.42 1.78 -2.28
CA ASN A 139 -4.16 2.34 -1.14
C ASN A 139 -3.47 2.07 0.21
N ILE A 140 -2.87 0.89 0.38
CA ILE A 140 -2.08 0.57 1.58
C ILE A 140 -0.82 1.43 1.61
N ASP A 141 -0.06 1.40 0.50
CA ASP A 141 1.27 2.00 0.42
C ASP A 141 1.23 3.51 0.68
N VAL A 142 0.24 4.21 0.13
CA VAL A 142 0.09 5.66 0.30
C VAL A 142 -0.28 6.07 1.73
N ILE A 143 -0.96 5.19 2.48
CA ILE A 143 -1.31 5.45 3.89
C ILE A 143 -0.13 5.15 4.81
N VAL A 144 0.61 4.07 4.58
CA VAL A 144 1.70 3.63 5.48
C VAL A 144 3.02 4.33 5.22
N THR A 145 3.26 4.78 4.00
CA THR A 145 4.51 5.44 3.60
C THR A 145 4.55 6.86 4.15
N PRO A 146 5.63 7.26 4.86
CA PRO A 146 5.78 8.65 5.29
C PRO A 146 5.74 9.59 4.10
N ALA A 147 5.06 10.73 4.26
CA ALA A 147 5.13 11.81 3.29
C ALA A 147 6.59 12.28 3.16
N THR A 148 7.18 12.14 1.97
CA THR A 148 8.53 12.61 1.68
C THR A 148 8.56 13.94 0.94
N ALA A 149 7.42 14.39 0.43
CA ALA A 149 7.22 15.67 -0.24
C ALA A 149 5.72 16.03 -0.22
N ASP A 150 5.42 17.33 -0.37
CA ASP A 150 4.09 17.85 -0.72
C ASP A 150 4.19 18.35 -2.16
N SER A 151 3.40 17.76 -3.06
CA SER A 151 3.37 18.11 -4.47
C SER A 151 2.71 19.46 -4.75
N GLY A 152 2.01 20.02 -3.76
CA GLY A 152 1.19 21.22 -3.91
C GLY A 152 -0.09 20.99 -4.72
N LEU A 153 -0.46 19.73 -4.97
CA LEU A 153 -1.69 19.38 -5.68
C LEU A 153 -2.91 19.64 -4.80
N ASP A 154 -3.89 20.34 -5.38
CA ASP A 154 -5.22 20.51 -4.81
C ASP A 154 -6.22 19.69 -5.63
N CYS A 155 -6.85 18.72 -4.98
CA CYS A 155 -7.83 17.82 -5.58
C CYS A 155 -9.07 18.55 -6.10
N ILE A 156 -9.32 19.81 -5.71
CA ILE A 156 -10.34 20.64 -6.36
C ILE A 156 -10.06 20.79 -7.86
N ILE A 157 -8.79 20.90 -8.24
CA ILE A 157 -8.38 21.05 -9.65
C ILE A 157 -8.56 19.72 -10.40
N GLU A 158 -8.29 18.59 -9.73
CA GLU A 158 -8.31 17.26 -10.36
C GLU A 158 -9.71 16.61 -10.39
N PHE A 159 -10.52 16.85 -9.36
CA PHE A 159 -11.79 16.13 -9.15
C PHE A 159 -13.01 17.05 -8.89
N GLY A 160 -12.81 18.36 -8.72
CA GLY A 160 -13.86 19.33 -8.34
C GLY A 160 -14.19 19.33 -6.84
N ASP A 161 -15.27 20.01 -6.44
CA ASP A 161 -15.73 20.18 -5.04
C ASP A 161 -16.36 18.91 -4.41
N LYS A 162 -15.85 17.73 -4.78
CA LYS A 162 -16.37 16.44 -4.33
C LYS A 162 -16.07 16.16 -2.85
#